data_AF-A0A1V5IGK1-F1
#
_entry.id   AF-A0A1V5IGK1-F1
#
_cell.length_a   1.000
_cell.length_b   1.000
_cell.length_c   1.000
_cell.angle_alpha   90.00
_cell.angle_beta   90.00
_cell.angle_gamma   90.00
#
_symmetry.space_group_name_H-M   'P 1'
#
loop_
_entity.id
_entity.type
_entity.pdbx_description
1 polymer ?
#
loop_
_entity_poly.entity_id
_entity_poly.type
_entity_poly.pdbx_seq_one_letter_code
_entity_poly.pdbx_strand_id
1 'polypeptide(L)'
;MAAALRELFLAAGGGGVGLFTAIRRLRAVHERIAAPLADRGLALYAQHVDPLEVGALVDIFRAEQDACLLGTDAVRDGMDVPGRSLRLLVFDRVPWPRPDILHKARRVRFGGKGYDDGIARARIAQAFGRLIRRADDKGVFVMLDAAAPTRL
;
A
#
# COMPACT_ATOMS: atom_id res chain seq x y z
N MET A 1 2.98 4.43 -13.47
CA MET A 1 3.03 4.07 -12.04
C MET A 1 3.57 5.20 -11.18
N ALA A 2 4.88 5.52 -11.20
CA ALA A 2 5.45 6.56 -10.34
C ALA A 2 4.74 7.92 -10.47
N ALA A 3 4.49 8.39 -11.70
CA ALA A 3 3.73 9.62 -11.95
C ALA A 3 2.31 9.56 -11.36
N ALA A 4 1.58 8.45 -11.58
CA ALA A 4 0.23 8.29 -11.02
C ALA A 4 0.24 8.32 -9.49
N LEU A 5 1.18 7.64 -8.83
CA LEU A 5 1.29 7.67 -7.37
C LEU A 5 1.63 9.08 -6.86
N ARG A 6 2.55 9.78 -7.53
CA ARG A 6 2.87 11.18 -7.22
C ARG A 6 1.63 12.06 -7.31
N GLU A 7 0.89 12.02 -8.42
CA GLU A 7 -0.31 12.84 -8.58
C GLU A 7 -1.37 12.53 -7.51
N LEU A 8 -1.54 11.25 -7.15
CA LEU A 8 -2.46 10.85 -6.09
C LEU A 8 -2.02 11.40 -4.72
N PHE A 9 -0.74 11.32 -4.38
CA PHE A 9 -0.20 11.85 -3.12
C PHE A 9 -0.29 13.38 -3.05
N LEU A 10 -0.01 14.07 -4.16
CA LEU A 10 -0.17 15.52 -4.26
C LEU A 10 -1.64 15.94 -4.13
N ALA A 11 -2.55 15.26 -4.82
CA ALA A 11 -3.98 15.56 -4.77
C ALA A 11 -4.59 15.29 -3.39
N ALA A 12 -4.09 14.29 -2.67
CA ALA A 12 -4.52 14.00 -1.29
C ALA A 12 -3.95 15.01 -0.27
N GLY A 13 -2.91 15.76 -0.64
CA GLY A 13 -2.15 16.60 0.29
C GLY A 13 -1.46 15.77 1.37
N GLY A 14 -0.85 14.65 0.98
CA GLY A 14 -0.30 13.67 1.92
C GLY A 14 -1.34 12.71 2.48
N GLY A 15 -1.01 12.09 3.62
CA GLY A 15 -1.81 11.05 4.26
C GLY A 15 -2.00 9.80 3.38
N GLY A 16 -1.00 9.51 2.55
CA GLY A 16 -1.05 8.50 1.51
C GLY A 16 -0.09 7.33 1.78
N VAL A 17 -0.57 6.11 1.60
CA VAL A 17 0.26 4.89 1.68
C VAL A 17 0.29 4.18 0.34
N GLY A 18 1.50 3.96 -0.19
CA GLY A 18 1.74 3.16 -1.39
C GLY A 18 2.25 1.77 -1.01
N LEU A 19 1.45 0.73 -1.25
CA LEU A 19 1.80 -0.65 -0.96
C LEU A 19 2.34 -1.35 -2.21
N PHE A 20 3.54 -1.92 -2.07
CA PHE A 20 4.27 -2.59 -3.12
C PHE A 20 4.43 -4.08 -2.87
N THR A 21 4.22 -4.85 -3.92
CA THR A 21 4.51 -6.30 -3.96
C THR A 21 6.00 -6.60 -4.16
N ALA A 22 6.80 -5.62 -4.61
CA ALA A 22 8.22 -5.79 -4.92
C ALA A 22 9.06 -4.58 -4.47
N ILE A 23 10.06 -4.86 -3.62
CA ILE A 23 11.00 -3.85 -3.05
C ILE A 23 11.70 -3.06 -4.14
N ARG A 24 12.15 -3.72 -5.22
CA ARG A 24 12.81 -3.05 -6.35
C ARG A 24 11.93 -1.97 -6.98
N ARG A 25 10.60 -2.20 -7.07
CA ARG A 25 9.68 -1.22 -7.64
C ARG A 25 9.43 -0.08 -6.67
N LEU A 26 9.30 -0.38 -5.38
CA LEU A 26 9.20 0.62 -4.31
C LEU A 26 10.37 1.61 -4.40
N ARG A 27 11.61 1.12 -4.40
CA ARG A 27 12.83 1.95 -4.51
C ARG A 27 12.83 2.81 -5.78
N ALA A 28 12.54 2.20 -6.92
CA ALA A 28 12.50 2.91 -8.21
C ALA A 28 11.37 3.95 -8.33
N VAL A 29 10.31 3.83 -7.53
CA VAL A 29 9.25 4.84 -7.42
C VAL A 29 9.68 5.94 -6.46
N HIS A 30 10.22 5.58 -5.29
CA HIS A 30 10.76 6.52 -4.30
C HIS A 30 11.71 7.53 -4.95
N GLU A 31 12.74 7.03 -5.67
CA GLU A 31 13.73 7.86 -6.37
C GLU A 31 13.12 8.90 -7.32
N ARG A 32 11.94 8.62 -7.88
CA ARG A 32 11.28 9.49 -8.85
C ARG A 32 10.31 10.50 -8.24
N ILE A 33 9.83 10.24 -7.02
CA ILE A 33 8.75 11.04 -6.42
C ILE A 33 9.17 11.78 -5.15
N ALA A 34 10.28 11.39 -4.51
CA ALA A 34 10.75 12.01 -3.27
C ALA A 34 10.94 13.53 -3.42
N ALA A 35 11.77 13.97 -4.39
CA ALA A 35 12.03 15.40 -4.61
C ALA A 35 10.75 16.18 -5.00
N PRO A 36 9.94 15.73 -5.99
CA PRO A 36 8.68 16.44 -6.32
C PRO A 36 7.67 16.57 -5.18
N LEU A 37 7.64 15.62 -4.23
CA LEU A 37 6.78 15.71 -3.05
C LEU A 37 7.36 16.67 -2.02
N ALA A 38 8.68 16.63 -1.79
CA ALA A 38 9.37 17.55 -0.90
C ALA A 38 9.22 19.02 -1.36
N ASP A 39 9.29 19.29 -2.67
CA ASP A 39 9.04 20.61 -3.26
C ASP A 39 7.63 21.16 -2.95
N ARG A 40 6.71 20.27 -2.57
CA ARG A 40 5.32 20.60 -2.19
C ARG A 40 5.08 20.49 -0.69
N GLY A 41 6.13 20.31 0.11
CA GLY A 41 6.07 20.21 1.56
C GLY A 41 5.53 18.88 2.09
N LEU A 42 5.50 17.83 1.27
CA LEU A 42 5.03 16.51 1.69
C LEU A 42 6.22 15.59 1.97
N ALA A 43 6.36 15.15 3.21
CA ALA A 43 7.36 14.16 3.60
C ALA A 43 7.07 12.81 2.94
N LEU A 44 8.11 12.10 2.51
CA LEU A 44 8.00 10.74 1.96
C LEU A 44 8.91 9.80 2.75
N TYR A 45 8.29 8.85 3.42
CA TYR A 45 8.97 7.74 4.09
C TYR A 45 8.87 6.48 3.25
N ALA A 46 9.86 5.61 3.32
CA ALA A 46 9.92 4.41 2.52
C ALA A 46 10.65 3.26 3.23
N GLN A 47 9.92 2.16 3.40
CA GLN A 47 10.49 0.89 3.83
C GLN A 47 11.60 0.45 2.84
N HIS A 48 12.73 -0.03 3.37
CA HIS A 48 13.91 -0.45 2.61
C HIS A 48 14.66 0.67 1.89
N VAL A 49 14.35 1.94 2.18
CA VAL A 49 15.12 3.12 1.76
C VAL A 49 15.60 3.84 3.00
N ASP A 50 14.68 4.19 3.90
CA ASP A 50 15.04 4.76 5.19
C ASP A 50 15.66 3.69 6.10
N PRO A 51 16.64 4.06 6.96
CA PRO A 51 17.30 3.16 7.90
C PRO A 51 16.43 2.86 9.14
N LEU A 52 15.11 2.87 8.98
CA LEU A 52 14.13 2.72 10.05
C LEU A 52 13.38 1.39 9.91
N GLU A 53 13.10 0.78 11.06
CA GLU A 53 12.22 -0.38 11.14
C GLU A 53 10.77 0.00 10.81
N VAL A 54 9.98 -0.98 10.37
CA VAL A 54 8.59 -0.77 9.92
C VAL A 54 7.74 -0.09 10.98
N GLY A 55 7.88 -0.46 12.26
CA GLY A 55 7.13 0.16 13.35
C GLY A 55 7.41 1.64 13.48
N ALA A 56 8.69 2.03 13.46
CA ALA A 56 9.10 3.43 13.54
C ALA A 56 8.60 4.25 12.34
N LEU A 57 8.63 3.69 11.13
CA LEU A 57 8.07 4.34 9.94
C LEU A 57 6.56 4.58 10.07
N VAL A 58 5.83 3.59 10.58
CA VAL A 58 4.38 3.71 10.82
C VAL A 58 4.08 4.74 11.90
N ASP A 59 4.87 4.80 12.98
CA ASP A 59 4.68 5.76 14.07
C ASP A 59 4.93 7.20 13.61
N ILE A 60 5.99 7.44 12.82
CA ILE A 60 6.27 8.75 12.22
C ILE A 60 5.12 9.15 11.28
N PHE A 61 4.74 8.27 10.36
CA PHE A 61 3.62 8.52 9.45
C PHE A 61 2.30 8.78 10.19
N ARG A 62 2.08 8.11 11.33
CA ARG A 62 0.91 8.34 12.18
C ARG A 62 0.90 9.75 12.77
N ALA A 63 2.06 10.23 13.22
CA ALA A 63 2.22 11.55 13.82
C ALA A 63 2.14 12.69 12.80
N GLU A 64 2.57 12.45 11.55
CA GLU A 64 2.61 13.45 10.49
C GLU A 64 1.43 13.33 9.51
N GLN A 65 0.46 14.25 9.62
CA GLN A 65 -0.81 14.14 8.89
C GLN A 65 -0.68 14.27 7.37
N ASP A 66 0.35 14.99 6.89
CA ASP A 66 0.56 15.27 5.48
C ASP A 66 1.81 14.54 4.93
N ALA A 67 2.32 13.55 5.67
CA ALA A 67 3.35 12.64 5.17
C ALA A 67 2.77 11.57 4.23
N CYS A 68 3.64 10.96 3.44
CA CYS A 68 3.36 9.78 2.63
C CYS A 68 4.30 8.64 3.03
N LEU A 69 3.84 7.40 2.88
CA LEU A 69 4.62 6.20 3.21
C LEU A 69 4.59 5.19 2.07
N LEU A 70 5.75 4.71 1.64
CA LEU A 70 5.90 3.57 0.74
C LEU A 70 6.27 2.33 1.54
N GLY A 71 5.55 1.24 1.34
CA GLY A 71 5.71 0.03 2.12
C GLY A 71 5.41 -1.25 1.36
N THR A 72 5.64 -2.38 2.01
CA THR A 72 5.20 -3.71 1.55
C THR A 72 4.06 -4.23 2.42
N ASP A 73 3.71 -5.52 2.30
CA ASP A 73 2.74 -6.19 3.17
C ASP A 73 2.98 -5.94 4.67
N ALA A 74 4.25 -5.84 5.10
CA ALA A 74 4.60 -5.56 6.49
C ALA A 74 4.06 -4.22 6.99
N VAL A 75 4.11 -3.18 6.16
CA VAL A 75 3.54 -1.87 6.50
C VAL A 75 2.02 -1.97 6.61
N ARG A 76 1.35 -2.65 5.67
CA ARG A 76 -0.12 -2.89 5.75
C ARG A 76 -0.50 -3.56 7.07
N ASP A 77 0.25 -4.59 7.46
CA ASP A 77 -0.07 -5.40 8.64
C ASP A 77 0.10 -4.60 9.94
N GLY A 78 1.15 -3.77 10.01
CA GLY A 78 1.45 -2.88 11.14
C GLY A 78 0.68 -1.56 11.16
N MET A 79 -0.05 -1.21 10.10
CA MET A 79 -0.74 0.07 9.99
C MET A 79 -1.98 0.15 10.90
N ASP A 80 -1.84 0.86 12.00
CA ASP A 80 -2.93 1.34 12.85
C ASP A 80 -2.91 2.89 12.93
N VAL A 81 -3.32 3.53 11.84
CA VAL A 81 -3.20 5.00 11.66
C VAL A 81 -4.60 5.63 11.57
N PRO A 82 -5.12 6.25 12.64
CA PRO A 82 -6.50 6.73 12.65
C PRO A 82 -6.60 8.15 12.11
N GLY A 83 -7.75 8.48 11.53
CA GLY A 83 -8.07 9.83 11.11
C GLY A 83 -7.25 10.33 9.93
N ARG A 84 -6.91 11.63 9.94
CA ARG A 84 -6.44 12.36 8.76
C ARG A 84 -5.10 11.86 8.20
N SER A 85 -4.27 11.22 9.01
CA SER A 85 -2.96 10.70 8.60
C SER A 85 -3.06 9.54 7.60
N LEU A 86 -4.18 8.81 7.53
CA LEU A 86 -4.41 7.80 6.47
C LEU A 86 -5.74 8.07 5.76
N ARG A 87 -5.65 8.68 4.58
CA ARG A 87 -6.82 9.01 3.74
C ARG A 87 -6.72 8.46 2.32
N LEU A 88 -5.54 7.99 1.92
CA LEU A 88 -5.30 7.41 0.60
C LEU A 88 -4.48 6.12 0.75
N LEU A 89 -4.98 5.02 0.18
CA LEU A 89 -4.27 3.75 0.12
C LEU A 89 -4.16 3.29 -1.33
N VAL A 90 -2.93 3.08 -1.81
CA VAL A 90 -2.65 2.74 -3.20
C VAL A 90 -1.89 1.42 -3.29
N PHE A 91 -2.43 0.45 -4.02
CA PHE A 91 -1.72 -0.78 -4.36
C PHE A 91 -1.02 -0.64 -5.72
N ASP A 92 0.27 -0.99 -5.78
CA ASP A 92 1.03 -1.03 -7.03
C ASP A 92 0.55 -2.18 -7.94
N ARG A 93 0.13 -3.28 -7.33
CA ARG A 93 -0.32 -4.52 -7.96
C ARG A 93 -1.33 -5.23 -7.07
N VAL A 94 -2.14 -6.10 -7.68
CA VAL A 94 -2.95 -7.04 -6.91
C VAL A 94 -2.01 -7.90 -6.05
N PRO A 95 -2.28 -8.06 -4.74
CA PRO A 95 -1.38 -8.77 -3.82
C PRO A 95 -1.55 -10.29 -3.94
N TRP A 96 -1.24 -10.84 -5.11
CA TRP A 96 -1.27 -12.28 -5.36
C TRP A 96 -0.38 -13.06 -4.38
N PRO A 97 -0.75 -14.30 -4.03
CA PRO A 97 0.09 -15.16 -3.20
C PRO A 97 1.44 -15.42 -3.88
N ARG A 98 2.50 -15.57 -3.08
CA ARG A 98 3.81 -15.95 -3.60
C ARG A 98 3.78 -17.44 -4.00
N PRO A 99 4.34 -17.82 -5.16
CA PRO A 99 4.27 -19.19 -5.65
C PRO A 99 5.32 -20.12 -5.01
N ASP A 100 5.35 -20.16 -3.67
CA ASP A 100 6.20 -21.08 -2.91
C ASP A 100 5.67 -22.53 -2.92
N ILE A 101 6.44 -23.47 -2.37
CA ILE A 101 6.10 -24.91 -2.38
C ILE A 101 4.77 -25.16 -1.67
N LEU A 102 4.55 -24.52 -0.52
CA LEU A 102 3.34 -24.70 0.28
C LEU A 102 2.12 -24.13 -0.45
N HIS A 103 2.26 -22.96 -1.07
CA HIS A 103 1.25 -22.35 -1.90
C HIS A 103 0.87 -23.26 -3.07
N LYS A 104 1.84 -23.81 -3.81
CA LYS A 104 1.57 -24.73 -4.94
C LYS A 104 0.76 -25.95 -4.50
N ALA A 105 1.13 -26.58 -3.37
CA ALA A 105 0.39 -27.70 -2.82
C ALA A 105 -1.06 -27.32 -2.44
N ARG A 106 -1.23 -26.18 -1.75
CA ARG A 106 -2.54 -25.67 -1.35
C ARG A 106 -3.41 -25.28 -2.55
N ARG A 107 -2.82 -24.66 -3.57
CA ARG A 107 -3.51 -24.28 -4.81
C ARG A 107 -4.12 -25.50 -5.51
N VAL A 108 -3.39 -26.62 -5.60
CA VAL A 108 -3.94 -27.88 -6.16
C VAL A 108 -5.08 -28.43 -5.28
N ARG A 109 -4.93 -28.37 -3.96
CA ARG A 109 -5.90 -28.89 -2.98
C ARG A 109 -7.21 -28.08 -2.92
N PHE A 110 -7.14 -26.76 -3.06
CA PHE A 110 -8.21 -25.81 -2.71
C PHE A 110 -8.83 -25.08 -3.92
N GLY A 111 -8.81 -25.68 -5.11
CA GLY A 111 -9.57 -25.17 -6.25
C GLY A 111 -8.82 -24.21 -7.18
N GLY A 112 -7.48 -24.32 -7.24
CA GLY A 112 -6.67 -23.65 -8.26
C GLY A 112 -6.74 -22.13 -8.16
N LYS A 113 -7.14 -21.49 -9.26
CA LYS A 113 -7.25 -20.02 -9.34
C LYS A 113 -8.17 -19.43 -8.26
N GLY A 114 -9.23 -20.14 -7.86
CA GLY A 114 -10.15 -19.67 -6.83
C GLY A 114 -9.49 -19.48 -5.46
N TYR A 115 -8.49 -20.29 -5.14
CA TYR A 115 -7.67 -20.14 -3.93
C TYR A 115 -6.81 -18.86 -3.99
N ASP A 116 -6.20 -18.58 -5.14
CA ASP A 116 -5.36 -17.40 -5.35
C ASP A 116 -6.21 -16.11 -5.26
N ASP A 117 -7.38 -16.11 -5.91
CA ASP A 117 -8.36 -15.03 -5.86
C ASP A 117 -8.85 -14.78 -4.42
N GLY A 118 -9.10 -15.85 -3.66
CA GLY A 118 -9.51 -15.78 -2.26
C GLY A 118 -8.46 -15.11 -1.37
N ILE A 119 -7.18 -15.47 -1.53
CA ILE A 119 -6.07 -14.84 -0.79
C ILE A 119 -5.94 -13.36 -1.17
N ALA A 120 -5.96 -13.03 -2.46
CA ALA A 120 -5.84 -11.66 -2.92
C ALA A 120 -6.99 -10.79 -2.38
N ARG A 121 -8.22 -11.30 -2.42
CA ARG A 121 -9.41 -10.63 -1.85
C ARG A 121 -9.25 -10.40 -0.34
N ALA A 122 -8.80 -11.40 0.41
CA ALA A 122 -8.60 -11.27 1.85
C ALA A 122 -7.57 -10.20 2.20
N ARG A 123 -6.45 -10.16 1.47
CA ARG A 123 -5.40 -9.12 1.65
C ARG A 123 -5.90 -7.73 1.31
N ILE A 124 -6.67 -7.58 0.24
CA ILE A 124 -7.29 -6.30 -0.14
C ILE A 124 -8.30 -5.86 0.93
N ALA A 125 -9.18 -6.76 1.37
CA ALA A 125 -10.17 -6.47 2.41
C ALA A 125 -9.51 -6.05 3.73
N GLN A 126 -8.44 -6.74 4.14
CA GLN A 126 -7.66 -6.38 5.32
C GLN A 126 -7.05 -4.97 5.17
N ALA A 127 -6.46 -4.66 4.01
CA ALA A 127 -5.88 -3.34 3.75
C ALA A 127 -6.95 -2.24 3.77
N PHE A 128 -8.10 -2.50 3.16
CA PHE A 128 -9.25 -1.61 3.17
C PHE A 128 -9.75 -1.34 4.60
N GLY A 129 -9.83 -2.38 5.44
CA GLY A 129 -10.19 -2.24 6.85
C GLY A 129 -9.19 -1.44 7.69
N ARG A 130 -7.98 -1.14 7.18
CA ARG A 130 -7.07 -0.17 7.82
C ARG A 130 -7.40 1.27 7.44
N LEU A 131 -7.93 1.50 6.24
CA LEU A 131 -8.31 2.82 5.72
C LEU A 131 -9.62 3.32 6.35
N ILE A 132 -10.63 2.44 6.50
CA ILE A 132 -11.94 2.78 7.08
C ILE A 132 -12.15 1.94 8.33
N ARG A 133 -12.13 2.57 9.51
CA ARG A 133 -12.23 1.89 10.82
C ARG A 133 -13.39 2.36 11.68
N ARG A 134 -13.75 3.63 11.55
CA ARG A 134 -14.88 4.27 12.23
C ARG A 134 -15.93 4.68 11.21
N ALA A 135 -17.15 4.91 11.68
CA ALA A 135 -18.28 5.27 10.82
C ALA A 135 -18.09 6.62 10.12
N ASP A 136 -17.24 7.49 10.66
CA ASP A 136 -16.92 8.82 10.16
C ASP A 136 -15.61 8.88 9.35
N ASP A 137 -14.86 7.78 9.27
CA ASP A 137 -13.64 7.72 8.46
C ASP A 137 -13.97 7.86 6.97
N LYS A 138 -13.13 8.60 6.25
CA LYS A 138 -13.21 8.79 4.81
C LYS A 138 -11.85 8.55 4.19
N GLY A 139 -11.82 7.84 3.07
CA GLY A 139 -10.59 7.60 2.35
C GLY A 139 -10.82 7.08 0.94
N VAL A 140 -9.74 7.10 0.16
CA VAL A 140 -9.71 6.61 -1.21
C VAL A 140 -8.82 5.39 -1.28
N PHE A 141 -9.34 4.30 -1.84
CA PHE A 141 -8.57 3.10 -2.17
C PHE A 141 -8.32 3.06 -3.68
N VAL A 142 -7.07 2.89 -4.10
CA VAL A 142 -6.68 2.85 -5.50
C VAL A 142 -5.90 1.57 -5.80
N MET A 143 -6.31 0.86 -6.85
CA MET A 143 -5.57 -0.28 -7.41
C MET A 143 -4.96 0.12 -8.75
N LEU A 144 -3.63 0.23 -8.83
CA LEU A 144 -2.91 0.64 -10.04
C LEU A 144 -2.45 -0.58 -10.87
N ASP A 145 -3.30 -1.61 -10.99
CA ASP A 145 -3.00 -2.84 -11.72
C ASP A 145 -4.03 -3.13 -12.81
N ALA A 146 -3.56 -3.29 -14.05
CA ALA A 146 -4.41 -3.72 -15.16
C ALA A 146 -4.91 -5.18 -15.00
N ALA A 147 -4.23 -5.97 -14.16
CA ALA A 147 -4.67 -7.32 -13.82
C ALA A 147 -5.79 -7.35 -12.76
N ALA A 148 -6.19 -6.19 -12.22
CA ALA A 148 -7.33 -6.12 -11.32
C ALA A 148 -8.60 -6.61 -12.05
N PRO A 149 -9.41 -7.50 -11.45
CA PRO A 149 -10.65 -7.95 -12.07
C PRO A 149 -11.59 -6.75 -12.27
N THR A 150 -11.90 -6.43 -13.53
CA THR A 150 -12.81 -5.30 -13.88
C THR A 150 -14.25 -5.74 -14.09
N ARG A 151 -14.54 -7.04 -14.01
CA ARG A 151 -15.89 -7.60 -14.12
C ARG A 151 -16.15 -8.54 -12.95
N LEU A 152 -17.23 -8.28 -12.21
CA LEU A 152 -17.82 -9.14 -11.19
C LEU A 152 -18.78 -10.14 -11.85
#